data_AF-A0A401Q0F0-F1
#
_entry.id   AF-A0A401Q0F0-F1
#
_cell.length_a   1.000
_cell.length_b   1.000
_cell.length_c   1.000
_cell.angle_alpha   90.00
_cell.angle_beta   90.00
_cell.angle_gamma   90.00
#
_symmetry.space_group_name_H-M   'P 1'
#
loop_
_entity.id
_entity.type
_entity.pdbx_description
1 polymer ?
#
loop_
_entity_poly.entity_id
_entity_poly.type
_entity_poly.pdbx_seq_one_letter_code
_entity_poly.pdbx_strand_id
1 'polypeptide(L)'
;MSAILLNFQTRYRHFRLIEPKALSQLFPFSLDQLINHVSLVTENRALVLQDEWLKDCSDIIGEHRESIESWMPQDNEEMRMKKMDHFFVSVATLTSNLLRSIVEESLEDLAQMFEAYQQGNNYEGEYPANSLGLPVKPHPITIFMTPLMEGSHILFAPTSNEVLKGLTHIVDHLVLSAQRIPRIEYQLFQAIDNQEIKYISSVRLEEDIVLCTKARLQAVVTNNSHGPVRYSSVYEPYKYLLSPDTDSKIEFIINKQLNLSSYIKEIEKLRSLAAELASLPVHVPLNFLLLDCSKFNQWLIDRTQKLANIVINKVIAVSETFNRRICQQYDSIMRKITNTTDSTRKLVQVQNYVDTLRSCEMLQLQVEPFLFFPVIRGF
;
A
#
# COMPACT_ATOMS: atom_id res chain seq x y z
N MET A 1 -5.45 34.32 -37.65
CA MET A 1 -5.14 34.48 -36.20
C MET A 1 -6.40 34.60 -35.34
N SER A 2 -7.29 35.56 -35.57
CA SER A 2 -8.54 35.71 -34.81
C SER A 2 -9.45 34.47 -34.85
N ALA A 3 -9.54 33.80 -36.01
CA ALA A 3 -10.32 32.57 -36.16
C ALA A 3 -9.80 31.40 -35.30
N ILE A 4 -8.47 31.21 -35.23
CA ILE A 4 -7.82 30.21 -34.36
C ILE A 4 -8.15 30.50 -32.89
N LEU A 5 -8.01 31.76 -32.48
CA LEU A 5 -8.33 32.17 -31.11
C LEU A 5 -9.82 31.94 -30.79
N LEU A 6 -10.73 32.28 -31.70
CA LEU A 6 -12.17 32.08 -31.53
C LEU A 6 -12.53 30.59 -31.42
N ASN A 7 -11.96 29.74 -32.28
CA ASN A 7 -12.12 28.29 -32.21
C ASN A 7 -11.65 27.75 -30.86
N PHE A 8 -10.46 28.18 -30.39
CA PHE A 8 -9.96 27.78 -29.09
C PHE A 8 -10.89 28.21 -27.94
N GLN A 9 -11.31 29.48 -27.93
CA GLN A 9 -12.17 30.01 -26.87
C GLN A 9 -13.53 29.32 -26.79
N THR A 10 -14.04 28.82 -27.92
CA THR A 10 -15.35 28.16 -28.01
C THR A 10 -15.29 26.67 -27.73
N ARG A 11 -14.24 25.97 -28.16
CA ARG A 11 -14.15 24.49 -28.09
C ARG A 11 -13.16 23.95 -27.05
N TYR A 12 -12.04 24.65 -26.83
CA TYR A 12 -10.89 24.10 -26.08
C TYR A 12 -10.53 24.86 -24.81
N ARG A 13 -11.15 26.02 -24.53
CA ARG A 13 -10.90 26.84 -23.32
C ARG A 13 -10.98 26.05 -22.01
N HIS A 14 -11.97 25.17 -21.91
CA HIS A 14 -12.21 24.34 -20.72
C HIS A 14 -11.60 22.95 -20.84
N PHE A 15 -10.83 22.69 -21.90
CA PHE A 15 -10.08 21.46 -22.03
C PHE A 15 -8.99 21.43 -20.95
N ARG A 16 -8.82 20.26 -20.33
CA ARG A 16 -7.83 20.00 -19.31
C ARG A 16 -7.13 18.70 -19.66
N LEU A 17 -5.84 18.61 -19.33
CA LEU A 17 -5.06 17.38 -19.51
C LEU A 17 -5.43 16.31 -18.48
N ILE A 18 -6.12 16.70 -17.41
CA ILE A 18 -6.61 15.82 -16.35
C ILE A 18 -8.08 16.06 -16.06
N GLU A 19 -8.74 15.09 -15.40
CA GLU A 19 -10.14 15.20 -14.99
C GLU A 19 -10.30 14.90 -13.50
N PRO A 20 -10.18 15.91 -12.60
CA PRO A 20 -10.21 15.70 -11.16
C PRO A 20 -11.48 14.98 -10.66
N LYS A 21 -12.63 15.26 -11.27
CA LYS A 21 -13.91 14.62 -10.89
C LYS A 21 -13.94 13.14 -11.26
N ALA A 22 -13.47 12.77 -12.45
CA ALA A 22 -13.42 11.38 -12.87
C ALA A 22 -12.38 10.61 -12.04
N LEU A 23 -11.22 11.22 -11.79
CA LEU A 23 -10.16 10.63 -10.98
C LEU A 23 -10.61 10.37 -9.54
N SER A 24 -11.31 11.33 -8.91
CA SER A 24 -11.76 11.19 -7.53
C SER A 24 -12.83 10.12 -7.30
N GLN A 25 -13.57 9.72 -8.33
CA GLN A 25 -14.54 8.62 -8.27
C GLN A 25 -13.88 7.24 -8.23
N LEU A 26 -12.60 7.14 -8.64
CA LEU A 26 -11.87 5.87 -8.72
C LEU A 26 -11.00 5.59 -7.49
N PHE A 27 -10.88 6.57 -6.58
CA PHE A 27 -10.13 6.39 -5.33
C PHE A 27 -10.74 5.30 -4.45
N PRO A 28 -9.92 4.54 -3.70
CA PRO A 28 -8.47 4.70 -3.50
C PRO A 28 -7.60 3.96 -4.55
N PHE A 29 -6.38 4.45 -4.78
CA PHE A 29 -5.36 3.79 -5.61
C PHE A 29 -4.10 3.41 -4.82
N SER A 30 -3.40 2.36 -5.26
CA SER A 30 -1.96 2.28 -4.95
C SER A 30 -1.20 3.40 -5.66
N LEU A 31 -0.02 3.76 -5.17
CA LEU A 31 0.77 4.84 -5.78
C LEU A 31 1.09 4.57 -7.26
N ASP A 32 1.47 3.34 -7.61
CA ASP A 32 1.75 2.96 -8.99
C ASP A 32 0.50 3.02 -9.87
N GLN A 33 -0.65 2.59 -9.34
CA GLN A 33 -1.92 2.68 -10.07
C GLN A 33 -2.29 4.14 -10.36
N LEU A 34 -2.12 5.03 -9.39
CA LEU A 34 -2.40 6.46 -9.55
C LEU A 34 -1.47 7.06 -10.62
N ILE A 35 -0.17 6.81 -10.54
CA ILE A 35 0.81 7.30 -11.52
C ILE A 35 0.45 6.82 -12.92
N ASN A 36 0.28 5.50 -13.09
CA ASN A 36 -0.02 4.92 -14.40
C ASN A 36 -1.34 5.42 -14.97
N HIS A 37 -2.38 5.55 -14.15
CA HIS A 37 -3.68 6.03 -14.59
C HIS A 37 -3.61 7.50 -15.02
N VAL A 38 -3.02 8.38 -14.22
CA VAL A 38 -2.94 9.81 -14.55
C VAL A 38 -2.04 10.03 -15.76
N SER A 39 -0.90 9.34 -15.85
CA SER A 39 -0.02 9.42 -17.02
C SER A 39 -0.74 8.99 -18.30
N LEU A 40 -1.46 7.87 -18.28
CA LEU A 40 -2.22 7.38 -19.42
C LEU A 40 -3.33 8.37 -19.85
N VAL A 41 -4.11 8.88 -18.90
CA VAL A 41 -5.15 9.86 -19.18
C VAL A 41 -4.53 11.10 -19.83
N THR A 42 -3.46 11.62 -19.24
CA THR A 42 -2.78 12.83 -19.72
C THR A 42 -2.24 12.65 -21.14
N GLU A 43 -1.61 11.50 -21.46
CA GLU A 43 -1.15 11.20 -22.81
C GLU A 43 -2.29 11.15 -23.82
N ASN A 44 -3.38 10.45 -23.48
CA ASN A 44 -4.55 10.39 -24.35
C ASN A 44 -5.16 11.77 -24.59
N ARG A 45 -5.20 12.64 -23.57
CA ARG A 45 -5.72 14.01 -23.72
C ARG A 45 -4.78 14.89 -24.55
N ALA A 46 -3.46 14.71 -24.43
CA ALA A 46 -2.50 15.39 -25.29
C ALA A 46 -2.63 14.94 -26.76
N LEU A 47 -2.89 13.65 -27.01
CA LEU A 47 -3.19 13.14 -28.36
C LEU A 47 -4.47 13.76 -28.92
N VAL A 48 -5.54 13.92 -28.13
CA VAL A 48 -6.75 14.63 -28.57
C VAL A 48 -6.45 16.08 -28.99
N LEU A 49 -5.58 16.79 -28.26
CA LEU A 49 -5.15 18.13 -28.68
C LEU A 49 -4.37 18.11 -29.99
N GLN A 50 -3.54 17.09 -30.21
CA GLN A 50 -2.80 16.93 -31.45
C GLN A 50 -3.72 16.57 -32.63
N ASP A 51 -4.67 15.66 -32.45
CA ASP A 51 -5.48 15.11 -33.53
C ASP A 51 -6.71 15.95 -33.86
N GLU A 52 -7.28 16.64 -32.86
CA GLU A 52 -8.46 17.49 -33.03
C GLU A 52 -8.09 18.96 -33.07
N TRP A 53 -7.48 19.50 -32.02
CA TRP A 53 -7.24 20.95 -31.93
C TRP A 53 -6.24 21.44 -32.97
N LEU A 54 -5.12 20.74 -33.15
CA LEU A 54 -4.14 21.13 -34.17
C LEU A 54 -4.73 20.99 -35.58
N LYS A 55 -5.56 19.96 -35.81
CA LYS A 55 -6.26 19.76 -37.09
C LYS A 55 -7.26 20.87 -37.37
N ASP A 56 -8.09 21.25 -36.40
CA ASP A 56 -8.99 22.41 -36.52
C ASP A 56 -8.21 23.69 -36.87
N CYS A 57 -7.04 23.89 -36.24
CA CYS A 57 -6.18 25.03 -36.55
C CYS A 57 -5.65 24.95 -38.00
N SER A 58 -5.27 23.75 -38.46
CA SER A 58 -4.80 23.48 -39.81
C SER A 58 -5.89 23.78 -40.85
N ASP A 59 -7.11 23.30 -40.60
CA ASP A 59 -8.29 23.53 -41.44
C ASP A 59 -8.60 25.03 -41.54
N ILE A 60 -8.57 25.77 -40.43
CA ILE A 60 -8.76 27.23 -40.41
C ILE A 60 -7.71 27.94 -41.26
N ILE A 61 -6.44 27.52 -41.21
CA ILE A 61 -5.38 28.09 -42.06
C ILE A 61 -5.62 27.72 -43.54
N GLY A 62 -6.04 26.49 -43.82
CA GLY A 62 -6.40 26.01 -45.15
C GLY A 62 -7.53 26.82 -45.79
N GLU A 63 -8.60 27.11 -45.04
CA GLU A 63 -9.73 27.94 -45.49
C GLU A 63 -9.31 29.37 -45.85
N HIS A 64 -8.32 29.92 -45.14
CA HIS A 64 -7.83 31.28 -45.37
C HIS A 64 -6.59 31.33 -46.27
N ARG A 65 -6.24 30.23 -46.95
CA ARG A 65 -5.02 30.10 -47.75
C ARG A 65 -4.87 31.19 -48.81
N GLU A 66 -5.93 31.50 -49.55
CA GLU A 66 -5.89 32.54 -50.60
C GLU A 66 -5.60 33.92 -50.01
N SER A 67 -6.21 34.24 -48.87
CA SER A 67 -5.96 35.50 -48.15
C SER A 67 -4.52 35.56 -47.64
N ILE A 68 -3.98 34.46 -47.12
CA ILE A 68 -2.59 34.38 -46.66
C ILE A 68 -1.62 34.56 -47.83
N GLU A 69 -1.86 33.91 -48.97
CA GLU A 69 -1.02 34.02 -50.15
C GLU A 69 -1.04 35.44 -50.73
N SER A 70 -2.17 36.15 -50.65
CA SER A 70 -2.28 37.56 -51.07
C SER A 70 -1.36 38.51 -50.28
N TRP A 71 -0.94 38.14 -49.07
CA TRP A 71 -0.03 38.93 -48.25
C TRP A 71 1.45 38.66 -48.56
N MET A 72 1.73 37.64 -49.37
CA MET A 72 3.10 37.19 -49.66
C MET A 72 3.69 37.95 -50.86
N PRO A 73 4.96 38.41 -50.77
CA PRO A 73 5.68 39.01 -51.89
C PRO A 73 5.74 38.01 -53.05
N GLN A 74 5.33 38.44 -54.24
CA GLN A 74 5.33 37.59 -55.45
C GLN A 74 6.63 37.74 -56.25
N ASP A 75 7.30 38.90 -56.13
CA ASP A 75 8.42 39.26 -57.01
C ASP A 75 9.80 38.84 -56.46
N ASN A 76 9.86 38.34 -55.21
CA ASN A 76 11.11 37.97 -54.55
C ASN A 76 10.93 36.74 -53.66
N GLU A 77 11.52 35.62 -54.09
CA GLU A 77 11.42 34.32 -53.42
C GLU A 77 12.03 34.33 -52.00
N GLU A 78 13.18 35.00 -51.81
CA GLU A 78 13.82 35.09 -50.50
C GLU A 78 12.95 35.87 -49.50
N MET A 79 12.38 37.01 -49.92
CA MET A 79 11.46 37.78 -49.09
C MET A 79 10.14 37.03 -48.83
N ARG A 80 9.67 36.25 -49.80
CA ARG A 80 8.50 35.37 -49.64
C ARG A 80 8.75 34.33 -48.55
N MET A 81 9.87 33.61 -48.62
CA MET A 81 10.26 32.62 -47.62
C MET A 81 10.34 33.23 -46.22
N LYS A 82 11.01 34.39 -46.07
CA LYS A 82 11.11 35.09 -44.79
C LYS A 82 9.74 35.48 -44.25
N LYS A 83 8.84 36.02 -45.06
CA LYS A 83 7.51 36.44 -44.60
C LYS A 83 6.61 35.26 -44.24
N MET A 84 6.72 34.15 -44.97
CA MET A 84 6.02 32.90 -44.65
C MET A 84 6.52 32.32 -43.30
N ASP A 85 7.83 32.32 -43.07
CA ASP A 85 8.40 31.89 -41.78
C ASP A 85 7.89 32.77 -40.62
N HIS A 86 7.86 34.10 -40.79
CA HIS A 86 7.29 35.01 -39.79
C HIS A 86 5.80 34.76 -39.51
N PHE A 87 5.03 34.41 -40.54
CA PHE A 87 3.62 34.04 -40.36
C PHE A 87 3.50 32.80 -39.47
N PHE A 88 4.24 31.73 -39.76
CA PHE A 88 4.20 30.51 -38.98
C PHE A 88 4.79 30.66 -37.57
N VAL A 89 5.81 31.49 -37.40
CA VAL A 89 6.28 31.89 -36.06
C VAL A 89 5.17 32.58 -35.29
N SER A 90 4.41 33.48 -35.91
CA SER A 90 3.27 34.16 -35.27
C SER A 90 2.16 33.18 -34.87
N VAL A 91 1.85 32.21 -35.73
CA VAL A 91 0.90 31.12 -35.42
C VAL A 91 1.42 30.29 -34.25
N ALA A 92 2.69 29.89 -34.28
CA ALA A 92 3.31 29.10 -33.22
C ALA A 92 3.33 29.84 -31.87
N THR A 93 3.54 31.17 -31.87
CA THR A 93 3.43 31.99 -30.65
C THR A 93 1.99 32.00 -30.11
N LEU A 94 0.99 32.13 -30.98
CA LEU A 94 -0.41 32.06 -30.54
C LEU A 94 -0.75 30.68 -29.98
N THR A 95 -0.46 29.60 -30.71
CA THR A 95 -0.74 28.23 -30.25
C THR A 95 0.05 27.88 -28.99
N SER A 96 1.27 28.40 -28.84
CA SER A 96 2.06 28.30 -27.60
C SER A 96 1.32 28.92 -26.42
N ASN A 97 0.85 30.16 -26.53
CA ASN A 97 0.11 30.82 -25.44
C ASN A 97 -1.18 30.08 -25.07
N LEU A 98 -1.90 29.55 -26.06
CA LEU A 98 -3.13 28.80 -25.85
C LEU A 98 -2.87 27.44 -25.18
N LEU A 99 -1.85 26.71 -25.63
CA LEU A 99 -1.45 25.44 -25.02
C LEU A 99 -0.95 25.65 -23.58
N ARG A 100 -0.17 26.70 -23.35
CA ARG A 100 0.27 27.08 -22.00
C ARG A 100 -0.93 27.31 -21.07
N SER A 101 -1.96 28.04 -21.51
CA SER A 101 -3.18 28.22 -20.71
C SER A 101 -3.85 26.89 -20.33
N ILE A 102 -3.88 25.88 -21.21
CA ILE A 102 -4.40 24.55 -20.85
C ILE A 102 -3.54 23.89 -19.77
N VAL A 103 -2.22 23.93 -19.91
CA VAL A 103 -1.30 23.31 -18.95
C VAL A 103 -1.39 23.98 -17.60
N GLU A 104 -1.37 25.31 -17.55
CA GLU A 104 -1.45 26.12 -16.33
C GLU A 104 -2.74 25.82 -15.56
N GLU A 105 -3.87 25.79 -16.25
CA GLU A 105 -5.16 25.47 -15.62
C GLU A 105 -5.25 23.98 -15.21
N SER A 106 -4.64 23.06 -15.96
CA SER A 106 -4.60 21.64 -15.60
C SER A 106 -3.74 21.40 -14.35
N LEU A 107 -2.64 22.14 -14.19
CA LEU A 107 -1.81 22.09 -12.98
C LEU A 107 -2.57 22.66 -11.77
N GLU A 108 -3.31 23.76 -11.97
CA GLU A 108 -4.14 24.34 -10.92
C GLU A 108 -5.24 23.37 -10.47
N ASP A 109 -5.96 22.76 -11.40
CA ASP A 109 -6.99 21.74 -11.13
C ASP A 109 -6.41 20.54 -10.37
N LEU A 110 -5.19 20.11 -10.71
CA LEU A 110 -4.49 19.02 -10.02
C LEU A 110 -4.17 19.41 -8.57
N ALA A 111 -3.63 20.61 -8.38
CA ALA A 111 -3.26 21.12 -7.07
C ALA A 111 -4.49 21.26 -6.18
N GLN A 112 -5.55 21.91 -6.65
CA GLN A 112 -6.79 22.12 -5.90
C GLN A 112 -7.43 20.80 -5.45
N MET A 113 -7.41 19.78 -6.30
CA MET A 113 -7.92 18.46 -5.97
C MET A 113 -7.23 17.86 -4.72
N PHE A 114 -5.90 17.99 -4.64
CA PHE A 114 -5.13 17.48 -3.50
C PHE A 114 -5.11 18.44 -2.31
N GLU A 115 -5.22 19.75 -2.53
CA GLU A 115 -5.33 20.75 -1.46
C GLU A 115 -6.61 20.61 -0.64
N ALA A 116 -7.64 19.95 -1.17
CA ALA A 116 -8.79 19.52 -0.37
C ALA A 116 -8.35 18.74 0.90
N TYR A 117 -7.17 18.11 0.90
CA TYR A 117 -6.59 17.32 2.00
C TYR A 117 -5.54 18.07 2.84
N GLN A 118 -5.38 19.39 2.67
CA GLN A 118 -4.36 20.20 3.35
C GLN A 118 -4.44 20.20 4.89
N GLN A 119 -5.62 19.94 5.46
CA GLN A 119 -5.84 19.84 6.91
C GLN A 119 -5.00 18.72 7.56
N GLY A 120 -4.50 17.77 6.75
CA GLY A 120 -3.63 16.73 7.24
C GLY A 120 -4.36 15.63 8.01
N ASN A 121 -3.58 14.79 8.68
CA ASN A 121 -4.06 13.70 9.53
C ASN A 121 -3.29 13.64 10.85
N ASN A 122 -2.80 14.79 11.31
CA ASN A 122 -2.09 14.92 12.57
C ASN A 122 -3.10 15.06 13.73
N TYR A 123 -3.50 13.95 14.33
CA TYR A 123 -4.46 13.90 15.43
C TYR A 123 -3.79 13.53 16.76
N GLU A 124 -4.35 13.87 17.92
CA GLU A 124 -3.81 13.48 19.23
C GLU A 124 -4.72 12.46 19.94
N GLY A 125 -4.11 11.57 20.72
CA GLY A 125 -4.84 10.53 21.45
C GLY A 125 -5.39 9.41 20.57
N GLU A 126 -6.61 8.98 20.86
CA GLU A 126 -7.28 7.90 20.14
C GLU A 126 -7.63 8.28 18.70
N TYR A 127 -7.74 7.28 17.84
CA TYR A 127 -8.05 7.48 16.43
C TYR A 127 -9.43 8.15 16.24
N PRO A 128 -9.51 9.35 15.64
CA PRO A 128 -10.75 10.10 15.53
C PRO A 128 -11.55 9.64 14.29
N ALA A 129 -12.22 8.50 14.41
CA ALA A 129 -13.02 7.90 13.32
C ALA A 129 -14.04 8.86 12.70
N ASN A 130 -14.64 9.75 13.51
CA ASN A 130 -15.65 10.71 13.07
C ASN A 130 -15.11 11.86 12.20
N SER A 131 -13.80 12.12 12.21
CA SER A 131 -13.20 13.21 11.41
C SER A 131 -12.37 12.69 10.24
N LEU A 132 -11.58 11.64 10.46
CA LEU A 132 -10.68 11.10 9.44
C LEU A 132 -11.31 9.97 8.61
N GLY A 133 -12.39 9.35 9.11
CA GLY A 133 -13.12 8.25 8.48
C GLY A 133 -14.47 8.61 7.88
N LEU A 134 -14.67 9.89 7.50
CA LEU A 134 -15.92 10.31 6.87
C LEU A 134 -16.04 9.73 5.46
N PRO A 135 -17.11 8.96 5.14
CA PRO A 135 -17.30 8.31 3.84
C PRO A 135 -17.57 9.29 2.69
N VAL A 136 -17.75 10.57 3.00
CA VAL A 136 -18.07 11.63 2.03
C VAL A 136 -16.84 12.05 1.24
N LYS A 137 -15.64 11.88 1.81
CA LYS A 137 -14.39 12.30 1.18
C LYS A 137 -13.54 11.07 0.86
N PRO A 138 -13.30 10.76 -0.43
CA PRO A 138 -12.49 9.60 -0.79
C PRO A 138 -11.05 9.75 -0.30
N HIS A 139 -10.33 8.64 -0.19
CA HIS A 139 -8.92 8.62 0.21
C HIS A 139 -8.06 8.33 -1.02
N PRO A 140 -7.29 9.30 -1.55
CA PRO A 140 -6.59 9.12 -2.82
C PRO A 140 -5.60 7.96 -2.88
N ILE A 141 -4.78 7.78 -1.83
CA ILE A 141 -3.63 6.87 -1.87
C ILE A 141 -3.70 5.84 -0.75
N THR A 142 -3.56 4.57 -1.11
CA THR A 142 -3.40 3.47 -0.16
C THR A 142 -1.93 3.33 0.26
N ILE A 143 -1.70 3.25 1.58
CA ILE A 143 -0.42 2.88 2.20
C ILE A 143 -0.58 1.56 2.92
N PHE A 144 0.35 0.64 2.72
CA PHE A 144 0.38 -0.67 3.34
C PHE A 144 1.26 -0.67 4.58
N MET A 145 0.75 -1.25 5.65
CA MET A 145 1.53 -1.54 6.86
C MET A 145 2.25 -2.88 6.69
N THR A 146 3.55 -2.93 6.98
CA THR A 146 4.37 -4.16 6.87
C THR A 146 5.26 -4.37 8.10
N PRO A 147 5.50 -5.63 8.51
CA PRO A 147 6.36 -5.93 9.65
C PRO A 147 7.84 -5.94 9.25
N LEU A 148 8.71 -5.37 10.10
CA LEU A 148 10.17 -5.51 10.00
C LEU A 148 10.71 -6.23 11.24
N MET A 149 11.12 -7.48 11.05
CA MET A 149 11.63 -8.34 12.13
C MET A 149 12.98 -7.84 12.68
N GLU A 150 13.91 -7.45 11.81
CA GLU A 150 15.29 -7.11 12.21
C GLU A 150 15.38 -5.91 13.17
N GLY A 151 14.36 -5.04 13.18
CA GLY A 151 14.28 -3.90 14.09
C GLY A 151 13.07 -3.90 15.04
N SER A 152 12.20 -4.92 14.99
CA SER A 152 10.89 -4.90 15.68
C SER A 152 10.08 -3.63 15.38
N HIS A 153 10.11 -3.19 14.11
CA HIS A 153 9.50 -1.95 13.66
C HIS A 153 8.36 -2.20 12.68
N ILE A 154 7.46 -1.22 12.60
CA ILE A 154 6.38 -1.17 11.62
C ILE A 154 6.85 -0.27 10.48
N LEU A 155 6.77 -0.76 9.25
CA LEU A 155 7.08 0.00 8.05
C LEU A 155 5.80 0.33 7.28
N PHE A 156 5.92 1.38 6.46
CA PHE A 156 4.85 1.86 5.60
C PHE A 156 5.35 1.89 4.16
N ALA A 157 4.61 1.24 3.27
CA ALA A 157 4.92 1.20 1.85
C ALA A 157 3.68 1.65 1.05
N PRO A 158 3.78 2.66 0.17
CA PRO A 158 4.94 3.53 -0.03
C PRO A 158 5.20 4.45 1.18
N THR A 159 6.45 4.90 1.31
CA THR A 159 6.86 5.96 2.24
C THR A 159 6.32 7.31 1.81
N SER A 160 6.25 8.28 2.73
CA SER A 160 5.82 9.66 2.41
C SER A 160 6.67 10.30 1.31
N ASN A 161 7.97 9.99 1.26
CA ASN A 161 8.88 10.48 0.23
C ASN A 161 8.60 9.83 -1.14
N GLU A 162 8.27 8.54 -1.18
CA GLU A 162 7.86 7.87 -2.42
C GLU A 162 6.54 8.43 -2.94
N VAL A 163 5.56 8.67 -2.05
CA VAL A 163 4.31 9.35 -2.41
C VAL A 163 4.59 10.73 -3.00
N LEU A 164 5.45 11.53 -2.37
CA LEU A 164 5.86 12.84 -2.89
C LEU A 164 6.51 12.74 -4.27
N LYS A 165 7.45 11.81 -4.45
CA LYS A 165 8.10 11.58 -5.76
C LYS A 165 7.09 11.17 -6.82
N GLY A 166 6.12 10.30 -6.48
CA GLY A 166 5.07 9.89 -7.40
C GLY A 166 4.16 11.04 -7.83
N LEU A 167 3.72 11.88 -6.89
CA LEU A 167 2.94 13.08 -7.22
C LEU A 167 3.75 14.11 -8.04
N THR A 168 5.03 14.27 -7.72
CA THR A 168 5.94 15.13 -8.49
C THR A 168 6.11 14.62 -9.91
N HIS A 169 6.23 13.30 -10.06
CA HIS A 169 6.33 12.64 -11.37
C HIS A 169 5.04 12.83 -12.19
N ILE A 170 3.86 12.77 -11.56
CA ILE A 170 2.58 13.09 -12.24
C ILE A 170 2.58 14.53 -12.79
N VAL A 171 3.06 15.50 -11.99
CA VAL A 171 3.19 16.90 -12.44
C VAL A 171 4.15 17.00 -13.63
N ASP A 172 5.32 16.35 -13.56
CA ASP A 172 6.29 16.34 -14.66
C ASP A 172 5.70 15.72 -15.92
N HIS A 173 5.00 14.59 -15.77
CA HIS A 173 4.38 13.88 -16.87
C HIS A 173 3.30 14.71 -17.57
N LEU A 174 2.51 15.46 -16.79
CA LEU A 174 1.51 16.39 -17.30
C LEU A 174 2.17 17.44 -18.21
N VAL A 175 3.23 18.07 -17.73
CA VAL A 175 3.96 19.11 -18.49
C VAL A 175 4.64 18.52 -19.73
N LEU A 176 5.33 17.39 -19.59
CA LEU A 176 6.04 16.73 -20.69
C LEU A 176 5.10 16.25 -21.79
N SER A 177 3.88 15.80 -21.44
CA SER A 177 2.89 15.38 -22.44
C SER A 177 2.51 16.50 -23.41
N ALA A 178 2.36 17.73 -22.90
CA ALA A 178 2.02 18.90 -23.70
C ALA A 178 3.19 19.36 -24.59
N GLN A 179 4.45 19.13 -24.16
CA GLN A 179 5.64 19.48 -24.94
C GLN A 179 5.83 18.60 -26.20
N ARG A 180 5.15 17.44 -26.27
CA ARG A 180 5.21 16.53 -27.42
C ARG A 180 4.30 16.95 -28.58
N ILE A 181 3.52 18.02 -28.45
CA ILE A 181 2.61 18.48 -29.51
C ILE A 181 3.41 19.20 -30.61
N PRO A 182 3.39 18.71 -31.86
CA PRO A 182 4.14 19.32 -32.96
C PRO A 182 3.53 20.67 -33.36
N ARG A 183 4.33 21.53 -33.99
CA ARG A 183 3.79 22.76 -34.59
C ARG A 183 2.90 22.44 -35.79
N ILE A 184 2.03 23.37 -36.13
CA ILE A 184 1.03 23.22 -37.20
C ILE A 184 1.62 22.93 -38.57
N GLU A 185 2.85 23.39 -38.82
CA GLU A 185 3.61 23.13 -40.03
C GLU A 185 3.77 21.63 -40.30
N TYR A 186 3.84 20.82 -39.24
CA TYR A 186 3.93 19.36 -39.35
C TYR A 186 2.68 18.75 -40.01
N GLN A 187 1.50 19.35 -39.83
CA GLN A 187 0.26 18.89 -40.46
C GLN A 187 0.06 19.49 -41.86
N LEU A 188 0.55 20.71 -42.09
CA LEU A 188 0.34 21.43 -43.35
C LEU A 188 1.33 21.04 -44.44
N PHE A 189 2.55 20.65 -44.08
CA PHE A 189 3.59 20.26 -45.04
C PHE A 189 3.80 18.74 -45.02
N GLN A 190 3.98 18.16 -46.20
CA GLN A 190 4.38 16.74 -46.30
C GLN A 190 5.74 16.57 -45.61
N ALA A 191 5.91 15.48 -44.85
CA ALA A 191 7.17 15.17 -44.21
C ALA A 191 8.29 15.12 -45.26
N ILE A 192 9.21 16.07 -45.18
CA ILE A 192 10.43 16.07 -45.99
C ILE A 192 11.43 15.20 -45.23
N ASP A 193 11.98 14.19 -45.90
CA ASP A 193 13.01 13.32 -45.31
C ASP A 193 14.16 14.17 -44.72
N ASN A 194 14.56 13.88 -43.48
CA ASN A 194 15.62 14.53 -42.70
C ASN A 194 15.34 15.93 -42.09
N GLN A 195 14.09 16.40 -42.01
CA GLN A 195 13.78 17.64 -41.29
C GLN A 195 13.38 17.39 -39.83
N GLU A 196 14.01 18.09 -38.88
CA GLU A 196 13.71 18.00 -37.45
C GLU A 196 12.28 18.50 -37.16
N ILE A 197 11.48 17.68 -36.46
CA ILE A 197 10.12 18.05 -36.04
C ILE A 197 10.21 19.15 -34.99
N LYS A 198 9.63 20.31 -35.30
CA LYS A 198 9.50 21.42 -34.35
C LYS A 198 8.25 21.24 -33.51
N TYR A 199 8.39 21.38 -32.19
CA TYR A 199 7.30 21.29 -31.23
C TYR A 199 6.80 22.67 -30.80
N ILE A 200 5.56 22.75 -30.35
CA ILE A 200 5.00 23.97 -29.77
C ILE A 200 5.71 24.23 -28.45
N SER A 201 6.21 25.45 -28.25
CA SER A 201 6.76 25.84 -26.95
C SER A 201 5.65 25.84 -25.90
N SER A 202 5.81 25.07 -24.83
CA SER A 202 4.85 24.97 -23.73
C SER A 202 5.54 25.29 -22.40
N VAL A 203 4.82 25.13 -21.29
CA VAL A 203 5.36 25.23 -19.93
C VAL A 203 6.52 24.26 -19.77
N ARG A 204 7.62 24.70 -19.13
CA ARG A 204 8.80 23.89 -18.82
C ARG A 204 8.83 23.49 -17.34
N LEU A 205 9.59 22.44 -17.02
CA LEU A 205 9.62 21.86 -15.67
C LEU A 205 10.22 22.80 -14.63
N GLU A 206 11.06 23.74 -15.07
CA GLU A 206 11.77 24.70 -14.23
C GLU A 206 10.97 25.99 -14.00
N GLU A 207 9.79 26.13 -14.61
CA GLU A 207 8.96 27.32 -14.43
C GLU A 207 8.28 27.37 -13.07
N ASP A 208 8.12 28.57 -12.53
CA ASP A 208 7.58 28.82 -11.19
C ASP A 208 6.23 28.14 -10.97
N ILE A 209 5.35 28.11 -11.96
CA ILE A 209 4.04 27.46 -11.84
C ILE A 209 4.15 25.95 -11.55
N VAL A 210 5.13 25.27 -12.16
CA VAL A 210 5.38 23.84 -11.96
C VAL A 210 5.99 23.62 -10.58
N LEU A 211 6.97 24.44 -10.21
CA LEU A 211 7.64 24.35 -8.91
C LEU A 211 6.67 24.66 -7.76
N CYS A 212 5.81 25.69 -7.91
CA CYS A 212 4.76 26.02 -6.96
C CYS A 212 3.74 24.90 -6.83
N THR A 213 3.33 24.27 -7.94
CA THR A 213 2.43 23.11 -7.92
C THR A 213 3.03 21.96 -7.12
N LYS A 214 4.30 21.61 -7.37
CA LYS A 214 5.02 20.57 -6.62
C LYS A 214 5.12 20.92 -5.12
N ALA A 215 5.42 22.17 -4.78
CA ALA A 215 5.49 22.63 -3.40
C ALA A 215 4.13 22.55 -2.67
N ARG A 216 3.03 22.89 -3.34
CA ARG A 216 1.67 22.73 -2.81
C ARG A 216 1.35 21.27 -2.51
N LEU A 217 1.66 20.36 -3.44
CA LEU A 217 1.50 18.91 -3.22
C LEU A 217 2.39 18.40 -2.09
N GLN A 218 3.62 18.91 -1.97
CA GLN A 218 4.52 18.59 -0.87
C GLN A 218 3.94 18.96 0.49
N ALA A 219 3.33 20.15 0.62
CA ALA A 219 2.67 20.57 1.84
C ALA A 219 1.55 19.60 2.24
N VAL A 220 0.71 19.19 1.28
CA VAL A 220 -0.36 18.20 1.50
C VAL A 220 0.21 16.87 1.98
N VAL A 221 1.21 16.32 1.30
CA VAL A 221 1.83 15.03 1.69
C VAL A 221 2.46 15.12 3.08
N THR A 222 3.15 16.21 3.38
CA THR A 222 3.81 16.43 4.68
C THR A 222 2.79 16.46 5.81
N ASN A 223 1.71 17.23 5.65
CA ASN A 223 0.62 17.32 6.64
C ASN A 223 -0.11 15.99 6.85
N ASN A 224 -0.07 15.10 5.87
CA ASN A 224 -0.68 13.77 5.93
C ASN A 224 0.32 12.65 6.26
N SER A 225 1.58 12.95 6.58
CA SER A 225 2.59 11.92 6.90
C SER A 225 2.51 11.39 8.33
N HIS A 226 1.86 12.14 9.24
CA HIS A 226 1.85 11.83 10.67
C HIS A 226 0.85 10.74 11.05
N GLY A 227 -0.30 10.68 10.37
CA GLY A 227 -1.40 9.77 10.68
C GLY A 227 -1.00 8.31 10.75
N PRO A 228 -0.30 7.74 9.74
CA PRO A 228 0.14 6.34 9.78
C PRO A 228 1.00 6.05 11.01
N VAL A 229 2.00 6.91 11.29
CA VAL A 229 2.90 6.77 12.43
C VAL A 229 2.15 6.86 13.76
N ARG A 230 1.18 7.77 13.88
CA ARG A 230 0.34 7.89 15.07
C ARG A 230 -0.55 6.65 15.25
N TYR A 231 -1.09 6.10 14.18
CA TYR A 231 -1.92 4.90 14.23
C TYR A 231 -1.13 3.65 14.65
N SER A 232 0.18 3.59 14.39
CA SER A 232 1.05 2.51 14.91
C SER A 232 0.98 2.32 16.42
N SER A 233 0.63 3.37 17.19
CA SER A 233 0.48 3.26 18.65
C SER A 233 -0.60 2.25 19.09
N VAL A 234 -1.61 2.00 18.25
CA VAL A 234 -2.63 0.95 18.47
C VAL A 234 -1.99 -0.42 18.58
N TYR A 235 -0.85 -0.63 17.91
CA TYR A 235 -0.13 -1.89 17.90
C TYR A 235 0.98 -1.99 18.94
N GLU A 236 1.21 -0.95 19.75
CA GLU A 236 2.26 -0.96 20.79
C GLU A 236 2.10 -2.12 21.80
N PRO A 237 0.87 -2.51 22.24
CA PRO A 237 0.68 -3.69 23.08
C PRO A 237 1.17 -5.00 22.46
N TYR A 238 1.20 -5.08 21.13
CA TYR A 238 1.54 -6.29 20.36
C TYR A 238 2.98 -6.29 19.83
N LYS A 239 3.71 -5.19 20.02
CA LYS A 239 5.05 -4.96 19.44
C LYS A 239 6.07 -6.02 19.81
N TYR A 240 5.95 -6.64 20.99
CA TYR A 240 6.84 -7.73 21.38
C TYR A 240 6.75 -8.93 20.43
N LEU A 241 5.63 -9.15 19.74
CA LEU A 241 5.50 -10.22 18.73
C LEU A 241 6.42 -10.03 17.52
N LEU A 242 6.84 -8.80 17.25
CA LEU A 242 7.82 -8.45 16.22
C LEU A 242 9.26 -8.74 16.67
N SER A 243 9.51 -8.89 17.97
CA SER A 243 10.84 -9.12 18.51
C SER A 243 11.25 -10.59 18.47
N PRO A 244 12.50 -10.91 18.05
CA PRO A 244 13.04 -12.26 18.14
C PRO A 244 13.19 -12.72 19.61
N ASP A 245 13.26 -11.80 20.58
CA ASP A 245 13.34 -12.16 22.01
C ASP A 245 12.10 -12.93 22.48
N THR A 246 10.98 -12.78 21.78
CA THR A 246 9.75 -13.52 22.08
C THR A 246 9.92 -15.01 21.83
N ASP A 247 10.68 -15.41 20.81
CA ASP A 247 11.01 -16.82 20.59
C ASP A 247 11.83 -17.35 21.76
N SER A 248 12.89 -16.64 22.17
CA SER A 248 13.73 -16.99 23.32
C SER A 248 12.94 -17.12 24.63
N LYS A 249 11.94 -16.25 24.85
CA LYS A 249 11.05 -16.33 26.03
C LYS A 249 10.18 -17.58 25.99
N ILE A 250 9.61 -17.91 24.84
CA ILE A 250 8.81 -19.12 24.66
C ILE A 250 9.69 -20.37 24.83
N GLU A 251 10.90 -20.38 24.28
CA GLU A 251 11.87 -21.46 24.49
C GLU A 251 12.26 -21.62 25.96
N PHE A 252 12.45 -20.52 26.69
CA PHE A 252 12.73 -20.57 28.12
C PHE A 252 11.56 -21.20 28.90
N ILE A 253 10.32 -20.84 28.59
CA ILE A 253 9.10 -21.43 29.18
C ILE A 253 9.03 -22.94 28.89
N ILE A 254 9.40 -23.34 27.67
CA ILE A 254 9.46 -24.73 27.23
C ILE A 254 10.53 -25.53 27.97
N ASN A 255 11.71 -24.95 28.20
CA ASN A 255 12.86 -25.64 28.79
C ASN A 255 12.77 -25.76 30.31
N LYS A 256 12.09 -24.84 31.00
CA LYS A 256 12.01 -24.83 32.46
C LYS A 256 11.13 -25.93 33.08
N GLN A 257 10.55 -26.84 32.26
CA GLN A 257 9.62 -27.90 32.68
C GLN A 257 8.56 -27.39 33.66
N LEU A 258 7.85 -26.33 33.25
CA LEU A 258 6.80 -25.75 34.09
C LEU A 258 5.64 -26.73 34.29
N ASN A 259 4.81 -26.46 35.30
CA ASN A 259 3.58 -27.22 35.50
C ASN A 259 2.64 -27.07 34.28
N LEU A 260 1.79 -28.08 34.06
CA LEU A 260 0.88 -28.13 32.92
C LEU A 260 -0.07 -26.91 32.85
N SER A 261 -0.48 -26.40 34.02
CA SER A 261 -1.33 -25.21 34.13
C SER A 261 -0.66 -23.95 33.55
N SER A 262 0.66 -23.79 33.71
CA SER A 262 1.41 -22.69 33.12
C SER A 262 1.40 -22.72 31.59
N TYR A 263 1.51 -23.90 30.98
CA TYR A 263 1.42 -24.03 29.53
C TYR A 263 0.02 -23.69 29.01
N ILE A 264 -1.04 -24.15 29.69
CA ILE A 264 -2.43 -23.81 29.33
C ILE A 264 -2.64 -22.30 29.35
N LYS A 265 -2.22 -21.63 30.42
CA LYS A 265 -2.35 -20.17 30.55
C LYS A 265 -1.64 -19.42 29.43
N GLU A 266 -0.45 -19.86 29.03
CA GLU A 266 0.28 -19.22 27.93
C GLU A 266 -0.41 -19.45 26.57
N ILE A 267 -0.94 -20.66 26.33
CA ILE A 267 -1.71 -20.97 25.11
C ILE A 267 -2.99 -20.12 25.04
N GLU A 268 -3.74 -20.03 26.13
CA GLU A 268 -4.96 -19.22 26.21
C GLU A 268 -4.66 -17.74 25.98
N LYS A 269 -3.60 -17.22 26.59
CA LYS A 269 -3.13 -15.86 26.36
C LYS A 269 -2.82 -15.59 24.88
N LEU A 270 -2.06 -16.49 24.23
CA LEU A 270 -1.74 -16.36 22.80
C LEU A 270 -3.01 -16.45 21.92
N ARG A 271 -3.95 -17.34 22.25
CA ARG A 271 -5.24 -17.43 21.53
C ARG A 271 -6.09 -16.16 21.68
N SER A 272 -6.15 -15.58 22.89
CA SER A 272 -6.85 -14.31 23.14
C SER A 272 -6.25 -13.18 22.30
N LEU A 273 -4.92 -13.08 22.26
CA LEU A 273 -4.23 -12.08 21.46
C LEU A 273 -4.52 -12.22 19.96
N ALA A 274 -4.55 -13.45 19.44
CA ALA A 274 -4.93 -13.67 18.04
C ALA A 274 -6.37 -13.22 17.75
N ALA A 275 -7.30 -13.43 18.69
CA ALA A 275 -8.69 -12.98 18.56
C ALA A 275 -8.80 -11.44 18.61
N GLU A 276 -8.05 -10.79 19.52
CA GLU A 276 -7.97 -9.32 19.59
C GLU A 276 -7.43 -8.73 18.29
N LEU A 277 -6.32 -9.27 17.76
CA LEU A 277 -5.74 -8.82 16.50
C LEU A 277 -6.69 -9.00 15.31
N ALA A 278 -7.49 -10.08 15.30
CA ALA A 278 -8.50 -10.32 14.28
C ALA A 278 -9.68 -9.33 14.35
N SER A 279 -9.89 -8.69 15.50
CA SER A 279 -10.94 -7.67 15.67
C SER A 279 -10.51 -6.27 15.22
N LEU A 280 -9.22 -6.04 14.98
CA LEU A 280 -8.69 -4.75 14.53
C LEU A 280 -9.10 -4.44 13.09
N PRO A 281 -9.33 -3.16 12.75
CA PRO A 281 -9.74 -2.77 11.41
C PRO A 281 -8.66 -3.10 10.38
N VAL A 282 -9.12 -3.59 9.23
CA VAL A 282 -8.27 -3.93 8.08
C VAL A 282 -7.89 -2.69 7.27
N HIS A 283 -8.79 -1.71 7.18
CA HIS A 283 -8.57 -0.45 6.50
C HIS A 283 -8.86 0.72 7.43
N VAL A 284 -7.96 1.69 7.46
CA VAL A 284 -8.03 2.84 8.36
C VAL A 284 -7.93 4.13 7.55
N PRO A 285 -9.05 4.86 7.40
CA PRO A 285 -9.07 6.18 6.80
C PRO A 285 -8.19 7.21 7.52
N LEU A 286 -7.32 7.92 6.78
CA LEU A 286 -6.40 8.93 7.30
C LEU A 286 -6.38 10.17 6.39
N ASN A 287 -7.58 10.71 6.09
CA ASN A 287 -7.79 11.87 5.21
C ASN A 287 -7.22 11.66 3.80
N PHE A 288 -5.99 12.08 3.51
CA PHE A 288 -5.35 11.85 2.21
C PHE A 288 -5.00 10.39 1.94
N LEU A 289 -4.81 9.62 3.01
CA LEU A 289 -4.30 8.26 2.95
C LEU A 289 -5.37 7.26 3.40
N LEU A 290 -5.36 6.08 2.79
CA LEU A 290 -6.04 4.89 3.31
C LEU A 290 -4.97 3.92 3.79
N LEU A 291 -4.90 3.66 5.09
CA LEU A 291 -3.95 2.71 5.63
C LEU A 291 -4.53 1.29 5.56
N ASP A 292 -3.87 0.41 4.83
CA ASP A 292 -4.17 -1.01 4.74
C ASP A 292 -3.32 -1.78 5.76
N CYS A 293 -3.98 -2.31 6.78
CA CYS A 293 -3.42 -3.13 7.85
C CYS A 293 -3.64 -4.63 7.61
N SER A 294 -4.29 -5.05 6.51
CA SER A 294 -4.68 -6.45 6.25
C SER A 294 -3.54 -7.44 6.43
N LYS A 295 -2.45 -7.22 5.67
CA LYS A 295 -1.27 -8.09 5.67
C LYS A 295 -0.54 -8.07 7.01
N PHE A 296 -0.49 -6.91 7.66
CA PHE A 296 0.16 -6.77 8.95
C PHE A 296 -0.60 -7.51 10.06
N ASN A 297 -1.93 -7.33 10.10
CA ASN A 297 -2.81 -8.03 11.06
C ASN A 297 -2.72 -9.54 10.84
N GLN A 298 -2.82 -9.98 9.59
CA GLN A 298 -2.68 -11.40 9.26
C GLN A 298 -1.31 -11.95 9.71
N TRP A 299 -0.24 -11.21 9.47
CA TRP A 299 1.10 -11.61 9.90
C TRP A 299 1.20 -11.75 11.43
N LEU A 300 0.65 -10.81 12.20
CA LEU A 300 0.65 -10.88 13.67
C LEU A 300 -0.19 -12.05 14.20
N ILE A 301 -1.34 -12.31 13.57
CA ILE A 301 -2.19 -13.47 13.88
C ILE A 301 -1.42 -14.77 13.62
N ASP A 302 -0.84 -14.92 12.44
CA ASP A 302 -0.05 -16.10 12.07
C ASP A 302 1.15 -16.29 13.00
N ARG A 303 1.83 -15.19 13.37
CA ARG A 303 2.94 -15.19 14.33
C ARG A 303 2.49 -15.70 15.70
N THR A 304 1.37 -15.20 16.20
CA THR A 304 0.81 -15.59 17.50
C THR A 304 0.39 -17.07 17.50
N GLN A 305 -0.24 -17.53 16.42
CA GLN A 305 -0.63 -18.93 16.25
C GLN A 305 0.59 -19.86 16.18
N LYS A 306 1.65 -19.45 15.47
CA LYS A 306 2.92 -20.20 15.43
C LYS A 306 3.50 -20.37 16.84
N LEU A 307 3.58 -19.30 17.63
CA LEU A 307 4.07 -19.37 19.01
C LEU A 307 3.20 -20.31 19.87
N ALA A 308 1.88 -20.25 19.75
CA ALA A 308 0.97 -21.14 20.47
C ALA A 308 1.21 -22.61 20.09
N ASN A 309 1.38 -22.90 18.80
CA ASN A 309 1.64 -24.25 18.31
C ASN A 309 2.97 -24.82 18.83
N ILE A 310 4.01 -23.99 18.99
CA ILE A 310 5.28 -24.43 19.59
C ILE A 310 5.05 -24.90 21.04
N VAL A 311 4.28 -24.14 21.83
CA VAL A 311 3.95 -24.51 23.22
C VAL A 311 3.09 -25.78 23.27
N ILE A 312 2.07 -25.87 22.41
CA ILE A 312 1.18 -27.05 22.29
C ILE A 312 2.00 -28.31 21.98
N ASN A 313 2.91 -28.24 21.00
CA ASN A 313 3.75 -29.38 20.61
C ASN A 313 4.63 -29.85 21.78
N LYS A 314 5.14 -28.93 22.61
CA LYS A 314 5.87 -29.30 23.83
C LYS A 314 4.98 -30.04 24.83
N VAL A 315 3.76 -29.56 25.05
CA VAL A 315 2.79 -30.19 25.97
C VAL A 315 2.46 -31.60 25.50
N ILE A 316 2.22 -31.78 24.20
CA ILE A 316 1.98 -33.10 23.59
C ILE A 316 3.16 -34.03 23.86
N ALA A 317 4.39 -33.61 23.57
CA ALA A 317 5.59 -34.42 23.78
C ALA A 317 5.80 -34.81 25.26
N VAL A 318 5.57 -33.88 26.19
CA VAL A 318 5.65 -34.14 27.64
C VAL A 318 4.56 -35.12 28.07
N SER A 319 3.33 -34.93 27.59
CA SER A 319 2.20 -35.82 27.89
C SER A 319 2.43 -37.24 27.35
N GLU A 320 2.93 -37.38 26.12
CA GLU A 320 3.29 -38.69 25.57
C GLU A 320 4.37 -39.41 26.38
N THR A 321 5.39 -38.67 26.79
CA THR A 321 6.50 -39.22 27.60
C THR A 321 6.00 -39.67 28.97
N PHE A 322 5.13 -38.87 29.60
CA PHE A 322 4.48 -39.20 30.86
C PHE A 322 3.60 -40.44 30.72
N ASN A 323 2.72 -40.48 29.72
CA ASN A 323 1.83 -41.63 29.46
C ASN A 323 2.64 -42.91 29.19
N ARG A 324 3.71 -42.85 28.39
CA ARG A 324 4.61 -44.01 28.19
C ARG A 324 5.25 -44.48 29.49
N ARG A 325 5.68 -43.56 30.36
CA ARG A 325 6.25 -43.91 31.67
C ARG A 325 5.22 -44.63 32.56
N ILE A 326 3.98 -44.15 32.59
CA ILE A 326 2.89 -44.81 33.32
C ILE A 326 2.64 -46.21 32.78
N CYS A 327 2.53 -46.38 31.45
CA CYS A 327 2.38 -47.71 30.84
C CYS A 327 3.54 -48.65 31.21
N GLN A 328 4.78 -48.17 31.15
CA GLN A 328 5.96 -48.96 31.55
C GLN A 328 5.94 -49.36 33.03
N GLN A 329 5.43 -48.51 33.92
CA GLN A 329 5.25 -48.84 35.34
C GLN A 329 4.19 -49.92 35.52
N TYR A 330 3.04 -49.81 34.85
CA TYR A 330 2.01 -50.86 34.83
C TYR A 330 2.56 -52.18 34.28
N ASP A 331 3.30 -52.16 33.17
CA ASP A 331 3.93 -53.36 32.60
C ASP A 331 4.96 -54.00 33.54
N SER A 332 5.69 -53.18 34.30
CA SER A 332 6.64 -53.66 35.32
C SER A 332 5.93 -54.32 36.49
N ILE A 333 4.84 -53.72 36.97
CA ILE A 333 3.98 -54.29 38.01
C ILE A 333 3.39 -55.62 37.52
N MET A 334 2.83 -55.64 36.31
CA MET A 334 2.23 -56.84 35.71
C MET A 334 3.25 -57.96 35.57
N ARG A 335 4.47 -57.66 35.09
CA ARG A 335 5.56 -58.64 35.00
C ARG A 335 5.97 -59.20 36.36
N LYS A 336 6.04 -58.37 37.41
CA LYS A 336 6.37 -58.83 38.77
C LYS A 336 5.29 -59.75 39.36
N ILE A 337 4.01 -59.47 39.12
CA ILE A 337 2.90 -60.28 39.64
C ILE A 337 2.74 -61.58 38.84
N THR A 338 2.98 -61.55 37.53
CA THR A 338 2.76 -62.70 36.63
C THR A 338 3.97 -63.65 36.55
N ASN A 339 5.13 -63.26 37.10
CA ASN A 339 6.31 -64.12 37.11
C ASN A 339 6.06 -65.37 37.96
N THR A 340 6.18 -66.56 37.36
CA THR A 340 6.02 -67.85 38.04
C THR A 340 7.05 -68.02 39.15
N THR A 341 6.57 -68.37 40.34
CA THR A 341 7.39 -68.51 41.56
C THR A 341 7.58 -69.99 41.91
N ASP A 342 8.83 -70.47 41.84
CA ASP A 342 9.16 -71.89 42.12
C ASP A 342 9.36 -72.21 43.62
N SER A 343 9.10 -71.26 44.52
CA SER A 343 9.34 -71.41 45.96
C SER A 343 8.28 -70.68 46.78
N THR A 344 7.79 -71.34 47.84
CA THR A 344 6.83 -70.81 48.81
C THR A 344 7.28 -69.47 49.41
N ARG A 345 8.59 -69.27 49.57
CA ARG A 345 9.16 -68.01 50.10
C ARG A 345 9.02 -66.84 49.12
N LYS A 346 9.09 -67.12 47.80
CA LYS A 346 8.88 -66.12 46.73
C LYS A 346 7.39 -65.80 46.57
N LEU A 347 6.49 -66.79 46.76
CA LEU A 347 5.03 -66.57 46.78
C LEU A 347 4.62 -65.57 47.87
N VAL A 348 5.10 -65.75 49.10
CA VAL A 348 4.81 -64.83 50.21
C VAL A 348 5.34 -63.42 49.95
N GLN A 349 6.49 -63.29 49.28
CA GLN A 349 7.04 -61.98 48.88
C GLN A 349 6.18 -61.28 47.82
N VAL A 350 5.68 -62.01 46.82
CA VAL A 350 4.76 -61.46 45.82
C VAL A 350 3.42 -61.09 46.47
N GLN A 351 2.91 -61.89 47.41
CA GLN A 351 1.68 -61.59 48.16
C GLN A 351 1.81 -60.27 48.95
N ASN A 352 2.89 -60.11 49.73
CA ASN A 352 3.17 -58.88 50.47
C ASN A 352 3.33 -57.67 49.53
N TYR A 353 3.94 -57.86 48.35
CA TYR A 353 4.06 -56.81 47.35
C TYR A 353 2.70 -56.39 46.77
N VAL A 354 1.81 -57.34 46.47
CA VAL A 354 0.44 -57.08 45.98
C VAL A 354 -0.40 -56.32 47.02
N ASP A 355 -0.28 -56.68 48.30
CA ASP A 355 -1.00 -56.00 49.39
C ASP A 355 -0.49 -54.56 49.61
N THR A 356 0.81 -54.32 49.39
CA THR A 356 1.43 -52.98 49.45
C THR A 356 1.06 -52.14 48.20
N LEU A 357 1.00 -52.78 47.03
CA LEU A 357 0.55 -52.16 45.78
C LEU A 357 -0.89 -51.65 45.88
N ARG A 358 -1.79 -52.46 46.46
CA ARG A 358 -3.21 -52.12 46.65
C ARG A 358 -3.42 -50.94 47.59
N SER A 359 -2.57 -50.77 48.59
CA SER A 359 -2.74 -49.75 49.62
C SER A 359 -2.03 -48.42 49.30
N CYS A 360 -1.03 -48.38 48.40
CA CYS A 360 -0.29 -47.15 48.08
C CYS A 360 -0.08 -46.91 46.57
N GLU A 361 0.68 -47.79 45.90
CA GLU A 361 1.21 -47.51 44.54
C GLU A 361 0.11 -47.46 43.45
N MET A 362 -0.91 -48.33 43.51
CA MET A 362 -2.03 -48.28 42.55
C MET A 362 -2.90 -47.04 42.69
N LEU A 363 -3.10 -46.54 43.92
CA LEU A 363 -3.89 -45.33 44.16
C LEU A 363 -3.21 -44.10 43.56
N GLN A 364 -1.88 -44.01 43.64
CA GLN A 364 -1.11 -42.93 42.99
C GLN A 364 -1.19 -43.01 41.47
N LEU A 365 -1.04 -44.20 40.89
CA LEU A 365 -1.13 -44.44 39.44
C LEU A 365 -2.55 -44.27 38.86
N GLN A 366 -3.60 -44.34 39.69
CA GLN A 366 -4.98 -44.06 39.27
C GLN A 366 -5.29 -42.55 39.27
N VAL A 367 -4.63 -41.75 40.11
CA VAL A 367 -4.89 -40.31 40.22
C VAL A 367 -4.05 -39.49 39.23
N GLU A 368 -2.82 -39.93 38.95
CA GLU A 368 -1.88 -39.24 38.07
C GLU A 368 -2.38 -38.98 36.63
N PRO A 369 -3.08 -39.92 35.95
CA PRO A 369 -3.62 -39.66 34.61
C PRO A 369 -4.73 -38.59 34.61
N PHE A 370 -5.61 -38.60 35.61
CA PHE A 370 -6.76 -37.68 35.66
C PHE A 370 -6.37 -36.21 35.87
N LEU A 371 -5.16 -35.92 36.36
CA LEU A 371 -4.60 -34.57 36.44
C LEU A 371 -4.05 -34.05 35.09
N PHE A 372 -3.73 -34.96 34.16
CA PHE A 372 -3.17 -34.63 32.84
C PHE A 372 -4.21 -34.68 31.70
N PHE A 373 -5.24 -35.52 31.82
CA PHE A 373 -6.25 -35.74 30.78
C PHE A 373 -7.23 -34.59 30.46
N PRO A 374 -7.49 -33.57 31.31
CA PRO A 374 -8.31 -32.42 30.91
C PRO A 374 -7.70 -31.64 29.73
N VAL A 375 -6.40 -31.83 29.48
CA VAL A 375 -5.61 -31.09 28.47
C VAL A 375 -5.75 -31.67 27.06
N ILE A 376 -6.40 -32.82 26.87
CA ILE A 376 -6.57 -33.40 25.52
C ILE A 376 -8.03 -33.35 25.06
N ARG A 377 -9.01 -33.31 25.97
CA ARG A 377 -10.44 -33.30 25.63
C ARG A 377 -11.03 -31.92 25.32
N GLY A 378 -10.29 -30.84 25.56
CA GLY A 378 -10.70 -29.46 25.27
C GLY A 378 -10.02 -28.82 24.05
N PHE A 379 -9.28 -29.61 23.25
CA PHE A 379 -8.63 -29.17 22.02
C PHE A 379 -9.40 -29.61 20.78
#